data_AF-A0A969XBI9-F1
#
_entry.id   AF-A0A969XBI9-F1
#
_cell.length_a   1.000
_cell.length_b   1.000
_cell.length_c   1.000
_cell.angle_alpha   90.00
_cell.angle_beta   90.00
_cell.angle_gamma   90.00
#
_symmetry.space_group_name_H-M   'P 1'
#
loop_
_entity.id
_entity.type
_entity.pdbx_description
1 polymer ?
#
loop_
_entity_poly.entity_id
_entity_poly.type
_entity_poly.pdbx_seq_one_letter_code
_entity_poly.pdbx_strand_id
1 'polypeptide(L)' 'MREIGKNMFALEYGNDMIIIDCGIAFPDEEMPGIDVVIPDFTYVRENAHKLRGVFLTHGHEDHIGAIP' A
#
# COMPACT_ATOMS: atom_id res chain seq x y z
N MET A 1 -1.54 -9.26 -6.35
CA MET A 1 -2.42 -10.19 -5.58
C MET A 1 -1.89 -11.63 -5.63
N ARG A 2 -0.62 -11.87 -5.27
CA ARG A 2 -0.06 -13.24 -5.13
C ARG A 2 1.00 -13.29 -4.02
N GLU A 3 0.79 -12.51 -2.96
CA GLU A 3 1.70 -12.40 -1.83
C GLU A 3 0.89 -12.18 -0.54
N ILE A 4 1.53 -12.40 0.61
CA ILE A 4 1.01 -12.10 1.94
C ILE A 4 1.82 -10.92 2.47
N GLY A 5 1.17 -9.83 2.85
CA GLY A 5 1.84 -8.58 3.20
C GLY A 5 1.58 -7.45 2.20
N LYS A 6 1.93 -6.23 2.59
CA LYS A 6 1.93 -5.00 1.79
C LYS A 6 0.63 -4.76 1.01
N ASN A 7 -0.50 -5.00 1.67
CA ASN A 7 -1.81 -4.80 1.06
C ASN A 7 -1.98 -3.33 0.69
N MET A 8 -2.28 -3.10 -0.58
CA MET A 8 -2.64 -1.79 -1.12
C MET A 8 -3.44 -2.01 -2.39
N PHE A 9 -4.63 -1.42 -2.46
CA PHE A 9 -5.48 -1.51 -3.65
C PHE A 9 -5.98 -0.13 -4.05
N ALA A 10 -5.69 0.28 -5.29
CA ALA A 10 -6.26 1.49 -5.87
C ALA A 10 -7.58 1.17 -6.57
N LEU A 11 -8.67 1.76 -6.08
CA LEU A 11 -9.97 1.73 -6.74
C LEU A 11 -10.21 3.08 -7.41
N GLU A 12 -10.42 3.07 -8.72
CA GLU A 12 -10.66 4.28 -9.52
C GLU A 12 -11.99 4.25 -10.25
N TYR A 13 -12.65 5.40 -10.30
CA TYR A 13 -13.79 5.65 -11.17
C TYR A 13 -13.78 7.11 -11.63
N GLY A 14 -13.74 7.33 -12.94
CA GLY A 14 -13.66 8.68 -13.51
C GLY A 14 -12.38 9.39 -13.10
N ASN A 15 -12.51 10.54 -12.43
CA ASN A 15 -11.37 11.34 -11.96
C ASN A 15 -11.11 11.20 -10.45
N ASP A 16 -11.67 10.16 -9.84
CA ASP A 16 -11.60 9.90 -8.41
C ASP A 16 -10.95 8.54 -8.15
N MET A 17 -10.05 8.52 -7.17
CA MET A 17 -9.33 7.35 -6.67
C MET A 17 -9.49 7.28 -5.15
N ILE A 18 -9.72 6.08 -4.63
CA ILE A 18 -9.45 5.75 -3.22
C ILE A 18 -8.39 4.66 -3.15
N ILE A 19 -7.57 4.71 -2.11
CA ILE A 19 -6.69 3.60 -1.74
C ILE A 19 -7.37 2.80 -0.63
N ILE A 20 -7.38 1.47 -0.75
CA ILE A 20 -7.80 0.54 0.30
C ILE A 20 -6.53 -0.10 0.84
N ASP A 21 -6.27 0.17 2.12
CA ASP A 21 -5.09 -0.23 2.88
C ASP A 21 -3.73 0.25 2.31
N CYS A 22 -2.73 0.23 3.16
CA CYS A 22 -1.35 0.59 2.85
C CYS A 22 -0.42 -0.09 3.86
N GLY A 23 -0.15 -1.37 3.64
CA GLY A 23 0.60 -2.21 4.56
C GLY A 23 2.09 -2.34 4.27
N ILE A 24 2.80 -2.99 5.20
CA ILE A 24 4.16 -3.51 4.98
C ILE A 24 4.14 -5.00 4.69
N ALA A 25 5.21 -5.51 4.07
CA ALA A 25 5.55 -6.92 4.10
C ALA A 25 6.88 -7.09 4.84
N PHE A 26 7.03 -8.22 5.53
CA PHE A 26 8.31 -8.59 6.10
C PHE A 26 9.23 -9.15 5.00
N PRO A 27 10.54 -8.83 5.05
CA PRO A 27 11.51 -9.36 4.11
C PRO A 27 11.70 -10.87 4.28
N ASP A 28 12.14 -11.54 3.22
CA ASP A 28 12.52 -12.95 3.23
C ASP A 28 14.04 -13.14 3.44
N GLU A 29 14.49 -14.39 3.44
CA GLU A 29 15.91 -14.75 3.64
C GLU A 29 16.85 -14.20 2.55
N GLU A 30 16.32 -13.76 1.40
CA GLU A 30 17.12 -13.19 0.30
C GLU A 30 17.35 -11.67 0.46
N MET A 31 16.77 -11.05 1.50
CA MET A 31 16.83 -9.60 1.76
C MET A 31 17.57 -9.24 3.07
N PRO A 32 18.88 -9.52 3.20
CA PRO A 32 19.62 -9.28 4.43
C PRO A 32 19.75 -7.78 4.75
N GLY A 33 19.41 -7.42 6.00
CA GLY A 33 19.53 -6.04 6.49
C GLY A 33 18.37 -5.11 6.13
N ILE A 34 17.33 -5.62 5.47
CA ILE A 34 16.06 -4.91 5.26
C ILE A 34 15.18 -5.14 6.48
N ASP A 35 14.50 -4.09 6.97
CA ASP A 35 13.56 -4.19 8.09
C ASP A 35 12.12 -4.48 7.61
N VAL A 36 11.68 -3.76 6.56
CA VAL A 36 10.33 -3.85 5.99
C VAL A 36 10.34 -3.55 4.49
N VAL A 37 9.34 -4.06 3.78
CA VAL A 37 9.08 -3.78 2.36
C VAL A 37 7.73 -3.07 2.22
N ILE A 38 7.67 -1.98 1.45
CA ILE A 38 6.46 -1.19 1.22
C ILE A 38 5.98 -1.26 -0.23
N PRO A 39 4.70 -0.92 -0.53
CA PRO A 39 4.19 -0.83 -1.89
C PRO A 39 4.91 0.24 -2.73
N ASP A 40 4.84 0.07 -4.06
CA ASP A 40 5.26 1.12 -4.99
C ASP A 40 4.14 2.15 -5.18
N PHE A 41 4.42 3.41 -4.82
CA PHE A 41 3.48 4.52 -4.93
C PHE A 41 3.58 5.30 -6.25
N THR A 42 4.41 4.87 -7.21
CA THR A 42 4.66 5.61 -8.46
C THR A 42 3.35 6.02 -9.13
N TYR A 43 2.42 5.07 -9.33
CA TYR A 43 1.12 5.34 -9.94
C TYR A 43 0.28 6.35 -9.16
N VAL A 44 0.24 6.23 -7.82
CA VAL A 44 -0.52 7.14 -6.95
C VAL A 44 0.08 8.54 -6.97
N ARG A 45 1.41 8.66 -6.97
CA ARG A 45 2.12 9.94 -7.05
C ARG A 45 1.86 10.66 -8.37
N GLU A 46 1.91 9.93 -9.49
CA GLU A 46 1.62 10.48 -10.82
C GLU A 46 0.15 10.90 -10.98
N ASN A 47 -0.76 10.26 -10.24
CA ASN A 47 -2.20 10.51 -10.29
C ASN A 47 -2.76 11.18 -9.01
N ALA A 48 -1.91 11.84 -8.22
CA ALA A 48 -2.29 12.32 -6.88
C ALA A 48 -3.51 13.27 -6.88
N HIS A 49 -3.75 13.98 -7.98
CA HIS A 49 -4.93 14.85 -8.16
C HIS A 49 -6.28 14.11 -8.13
N LYS A 50 -6.27 12.78 -8.38
CA LYS A 50 -7.45 11.91 -8.32
C LYS A 50 -7.71 11.38 -6.90
N LEU A 51 -6.70 11.39 -6.02
CA LEU A 51 -6.79 10.75 -4.70
C LEU A 51 -7.76 11.52 -3.79
N ARG A 52 -8.79 10.83 -3.29
CA ARG A 52 -9.80 11.39 -2.37
C ARG A 52 -9.60 10.96 -0.93
N GLY A 53 -8.88 9.88 -0.70
CA GLY A 53 -8.55 9.40 0.64
C GLY A 53 -8.08 7.96 0.64
N VAL A 54 -7.82 7.48 1.86
CA VAL A 54 -7.42 6.11 2.16
C VAL A 54 -8.45 5.49 3.09
N PHE A 55 -8.93 4.30 2.75
CA PHE A 55 -9.79 3.49 3.59
C PHE A 55 -8.97 2.37 4.23
N LEU A 56 -8.95 2.32 5.56
CA LEU A 56 -8.23 1.28 6.31
C LEU A 56 -9.23 0.23 6.80
N THR A 57 -9.01 -1.03 6.41
CA THR A 57 -9.92 -2.13 6.75
C THR A 57 -9.78 -2.56 8.21
N HIS A 58 -8.55 -2.63 8.73
CA HIS A 58 -8.20 -2.93 10.11
C HIS A 58 -6.75 -2.54 10.41
N GLY A 59 -6.29 -2.75 11.65
CA GLY A 59 -5.01 -2.24 12.15
C GLY A 59 -3.84 -3.23 12.15
N HIS A 60 -3.84 -4.28 11.32
CA HIS A 60 -2.64 -5.11 11.20
C HIS A 60 -1.56 -4.40 10.35
N GLU A 61 -0.30 -4.67 10.65
CA GLU A 61 0.86 -4.03 9.99
C GLU A 61 0.86 -4.23 8.46
N ASP A 62 0.39 -5.37 7.98
CA ASP A 62 0.23 -5.65 6.56
C ASP A 62 -0.94 -4.91 5.90
N HIS A 63 -1.67 -4.08 6.64
CA HIS A 63 -2.72 -3.19 6.16
C HIS A 63 -2.47 -1.70 6.47
N ILE A 64 -1.69 -1.36 7.49
CA ILE A 64 -1.45 0.05 7.88
C ILE A 64 0.02 0.46 7.99
N GLY A 65 0.95 -0.50 7.98
CA GLY A 65 2.35 -0.26 8.34
C GLY A 65 3.11 0.65 7.39
N ALA A 66 2.58 0.92 6.19
CA ALA A 66 3.17 1.82 5.20
C ALA A 66 2.44 3.17 5.09
N ILE A 67 1.58 3.52 6.05
CA ILE A 67 0.93 4.84 6.13
C ILE A 67 1.89 5.96 6.60
N PRO A 68 2.74 5.76 7.63
CA PRO A 68 3.70 6.78 8.07
C PRO A 68 4.81 7.07 7.04
#